data_AF-A0A8T8W8Y6-F1
#
_entry.id   AF-A0A8T8W8Y6-F1
#
_cell.length_a   1.000
_cell.length_b   1.000
_cell.length_c   1.000
_cell.angle_alpha   90.00
_cell.angle_beta   90.00
_cell.angle_gamma   90.00
#
_symmetry.space_group_name_H-M   'P 1'
#
loop_
_entity.id
_entity.type
_entity.pdbx_description
1 polymer ?
#
loop_
_entity_poly.entity_id
_entity_poly.type
_entity_poly.pdbx_seq_one_letter_code
_entity_poly.pdbx_strand_id
1 'polypeptide(L)'
;MPLQAVVRKDFTDSIRSFTLASTTLLFVLFAAFLAAIQWVPDLYGASTATKSTLALLNSMRQPTVFMIPLIGLLIAYDTLAGEREDGSLRLLLGLPNARHHAVLGKFIGRTGVIAVAIGVAYAVAGVIALATYESFDVRVFALYTVLTVGYGAVYVALATGFSAAMDSRLRALSGAGGLYALFILGWDVLLLALQLAIYGNEIPEAGLPDWFKFIGLVNPSTAFMHAVRTVIPEYEALTFYPEGSAWYLGDWMGFVVLAAWAVVPLAIGLWRFERADIH
;
A
#
# COMPACT_ATOMS: atom_id res chain seq x y z
N MET A 1 28.25 -6.83 0.78
CA MET A 1 28.02 -5.73 -0.18
C MET A 1 27.55 -4.50 0.57
N PRO A 2 27.93 -3.28 0.16
CA PRO A 2 27.36 -2.07 0.73
C PRO A 2 25.86 -1.96 0.39
N LEU A 3 25.07 -1.31 1.25
CA LEU A 3 23.62 -1.11 1.06
C LEU A 3 23.28 -0.59 -0.34
N GLN A 4 24.02 0.41 -0.82
CA GLN A 4 23.81 1.03 -2.13
C GLN A 4 23.92 0.03 -3.29
N ALA A 5 24.84 -0.94 -3.20
CA ALA A 5 25.00 -1.96 -4.23
C ALA A 5 23.79 -2.91 -4.25
N VAL A 6 23.27 -3.28 -3.08
CA VAL A 6 22.05 -4.11 -2.96
C VAL A 6 20.85 -3.38 -3.54
N VAL A 7 20.64 -2.11 -3.17
CA VAL A 7 19.56 -1.27 -3.69
C VAL A 7 19.61 -1.18 -5.21
N ARG A 8 20.79 -0.83 -5.77
CA ARG A 8 20.96 -0.67 -7.22
C ARG A 8 20.71 -1.96 -7.97
N LYS A 9 21.23 -3.08 -7.47
CA LYS A 9 21.02 -4.40 -8.06
C LYS A 9 19.52 -4.74 -8.05
N ASP A 10 18.89 -4.76 -6.88
CA ASP A 10 17.50 -5.22 -6.73
C ASP A 10 16.53 -4.33 -7.52
N PHE A 11 16.75 -3.01 -7.55
CA PHE A 11 15.98 -2.10 -8.39
C PHE A 11 16.14 -2.40 -9.88
N THR A 12 17.38 -2.60 -10.36
CA THR A 12 17.67 -2.85 -11.78
C THR A 12 17.15 -4.21 -12.24
N ASP A 13 17.28 -5.23 -11.41
CA ASP A 13 16.75 -6.57 -11.71
C ASP A 13 15.22 -6.54 -11.75
N SER A 14 14.59 -5.82 -10.83
CA SER A 14 13.14 -5.67 -10.77
C SER A 14 12.57 -4.88 -11.94
N ILE A 15 13.19 -3.74 -12.31
CA ILE A 15 12.65 -2.88 -13.38
C ILE A 15 12.68 -3.55 -14.76
N ARG A 16 13.56 -4.54 -14.93
CA ARG A 16 13.69 -5.34 -16.16
C ARG A 16 12.78 -6.56 -16.17
N SER A 17 12.06 -6.84 -15.08
CA SER A 17 11.16 -7.98 -14.99
C SER A 17 9.92 -7.77 -15.85
N PHE A 18 9.61 -8.77 -16.68
CA PHE A 18 8.36 -8.81 -17.45
C PHE A 18 7.11 -8.77 -16.55
N THR A 19 7.19 -9.38 -15.37
CA THR A 19 6.10 -9.36 -14.38
C THR A 19 5.83 -7.93 -13.92
N LEU A 20 6.88 -7.17 -13.59
CA LEU A 20 6.71 -5.77 -13.23
C LEU A 20 6.15 -4.95 -14.39
N ALA A 21 6.69 -5.13 -15.60
CA ALA A 21 6.22 -4.40 -16.77
C ALA A 21 4.73 -4.64 -17.03
N SER A 22 4.30 -5.91 -16.94
CA SER A 22 2.89 -6.31 -17.14
C SER A 22 1.98 -5.74 -16.05
N THR A 23 2.38 -5.84 -14.78
CA THR A 23 1.61 -5.30 -13.65
C THR A 23 1.55 -3.76 -13.69
N THR A 24 2.64 -3.11 -14.07
CA THR A 24 2.69 -1.65 -14.23
C THR A 24 1.81 -1.22 -15.40
N LEU A 25 1.87 -1.91 -16.54
CA LEU A 25 1.01 -1.63 -17.69
C LEU A 25 -0.47 -1.78 -17.32
N LEU A 26 -0.84 -2.86 -16.63
CA LEU A 26 -2.20 -3.05 -16.13
C LEU A 26 -2.61 -1.89 -15.22
N PHE A 27 -1.73 -1.46 -14.31
CA PHE A 27 -2.02 -0.35 -13.41
C PHE A 27 -2.16 0.98 -14.15
N VAL A 28 -1.34 1.23 -15.18
CA VAL A 28 -1.44 2.40 -16.06
C VAL A 28 -2.76 2.39 -16.83
N LEU A 29 -3.12 1.27 -17.45
CA LEU A 29 -4.39 1.12 -18.18
C LEU A 29 -5.58 1.35 -17.25
N PHE A 30 -5.51 0.83 -16.03
CA PHE A 30 -6.57 1.01 -15.04
C PHE A 30 -6.65 2.46 -14.55
N ALA A 31 -5.52 3.11 -14.24
CA ALA A 31 -5.48 4.51 -13.85
C ALA A 31 -6.02 5.43 -14.96
N ALA A 32 -5.66 5.16 -16.22
CA ALA A 32 -6.18 5.87 -17.38
C ALA A 32 -7.70 5.66 -17.53
N PHE A 33 -8.19 4.42 -17.37
CA PHE A 33 -9.62 4.12 -17.37
C PHE A 33 -10.38 4.90 -16.28
N LEU A 34 -9.84 4.97 -15.06
CA LEU A 34 -10.47 5.69 -13.95
C LEU A 34 -10.47 7.21 -14.16
N ALA A 35 -9.43 7.76 -14.78
CA ALA A 35 -9.43 9.17 -15.17
C ALA A 35 -10.48 9.44 -16.27
N ALA A 36 -10.65 8.50 -17.19
CA ALA A 36 -11.58 8.58 -18.30
C ALA A 36 -13.05 8.36 -17.90
N ILE A 37 -13.32 7.64 -16.80
CA ILE A 37 -14.68 7.29 -16.39
C ILE A 37 -15.53 8.53 -16.07
N GLN A 38 -14.91 9.69 -15.81
CA GLN A 38 -15.61 10.96 -15.58
C GLN A 38 -16.42 11.44 -16.79
N TRP A 39 -16.18 10.91 -17.99
CA TRP A 39 -16.99 11.21 -19.18
C TRP A 39 -18.22 10.30 -19.33
N VAL A 40 -18.31 9.23 -18.53
CA VAL A 40 -19.44 8.30 -18.61
C VAL A 40 -20.78 9.00 -18.33
N PRO A 41 -20.93 9.87 -17.31
CA PRO A 41 -22.16 10.61 -17.07
C PRO A 41 -22.60 11.45 -18.28
N ASP A 42 -21.66 12.07 -18.99
CA ASP A 42 -21.95 12.92 -20.16
C ASP A 42 -22.52 12.13 -21.34
N LEU A 43 -22.20 10.83 -21.43
CA LEU A 43 -22.73 9.93 -22.47
C LEU A 43 -24.22 9.60 -22.25
N TYR A 44 -24.71 9.70 -21.01
CA TYR A 44 -26.09 9.37 -20.64
C TYR A 44 -26.99 10.60 -20.44
N GLY A 45 -26.44 11.81 -20.56
CA GLY A 45 -27.19 13.07 -20.47
C GLY A 45 -26.30 14.25 -20.09
N ALA A 46 -26.91 15.44 -19.95
CA ALA A 46 -26.20 16.59 -19.39
C ALA A 46 -25.91 16.35 -17.90
N SER A 47 -24.71 15.90 -17.57
CA SER A 47 -24.24 15.76 -16.20
C SER A 47 -23.94 17.14 -15.61
N THR A 48 -24.39 17.38 -14.38
CA THR A 48 -23.99 18.56 -13.59
C THR A 48 -22.77 18.29 -12.72
N ALA A 49 -22.20 17.07 -12.79
CA ALA A 49 -21.03 16.71 -12.00
C ALA A 49 -19.76 17.37 -12.55
N THR A 50 -19.16 18.25 -11.75
CA THR A 50 -17.92 18.94 -12.10
C THR A 50 -16.73 17.99 -12.13
N LYS A 51 -16.03 17.94 -13.26
CA LYS A 51 -14.76 17.23 -13.40
C LYS A 51 -13.66 18.00 -12.69
N SER A 52 -13.32 17.56 -11.48
CA SER A 52 -12.36 18.22 -10.59
C SER A 52 -11.29 17.25 -10.10
N THR A 53 -10.20 17.77 -9.53
CA THR A 53 -9.21 16.94 -8.81
C THR A 53 -9.86 16.06 -7.77
N LEU A 54 -10.84 16.56 -7.02
CA LEU A 54 -11.51 15.79 -5.98
C LEU A 54 -12.33 14.63 -6.58
N ALA A 55 -12.98 14.85 -7.73
CA ALA A 55 -13.66 13.79 -8.46
C ALA A 55 -12.69 12.69 -8.95
N LEU A 56 -11.52 13.08 -9.47
CA LEU A 56 -10.45 12.13 -9.83
C LEU A 56 -10.00 11.32 -8.62
N LEU A 57 -9.69 12.00 -7.52
CA LEU A 57 -9.22 11.35 -6.29
C LEU A 57 -10.27 10.39 -5.73
N ASN A 58 -11.56 10.73 -5.80
CA ASN A 58 -12.66 9.85 -5.41
C ASN A 58 -12.66 8.56 -6.26
N SER A 59 -12.51 8.69 -7.58
CA SER A 59 -12.45 7.52 -8.48
C SER A 59 -11.19 6.70 -8.31
N MET A 60 -10.07 7.31 -7.92
CA MET A 60 -8.81 6.61 -7.66
C MET A 60 -8.76 5.93 -6.29
N ARG A 61 -9.56 6.38 -5.31
CA ARG A 61 -9.59 5.90 -3.93
C ARG A 61 -9.64 4.38 -3.82
N GLN A 62 -10.73 3.78 -4.30
CA GLN A 62 -10.96 2.35 -4.17
C GLN A 62 -9.92 1.51 -4.94
N PRO A 63 -9.60 1.83 -6.20
CA PRO A 63 -8.46 1.27 -6.94
C PRO A 63 -7.14 1.30 -6.17
N THR A 64 -6.81 2.43 -5.54
CA THR A 64 -5.56 2.60 -4.80
C THR A 64 -5.50 1.64 -3.62
N VAL A 65 -6.59 1.55 -2.85
CA VAL A 65 -6.71 0.66 -1.70
C VAL A 65 -6.61 -0.81 -2.09
N PHE A 66 -7.06 -1.24 -3.28
CA PHE A 66 -6.96 -2.64 -3.72
C PHE A 66 -5.65 -2.96 -4.46
N MET A 67 -5.25 -2.11 -5.41
CA MET A 67 -4.16 -2.41 -6.33
C MET A 67 -2.78 -2.21 -5.69
N ILE A 68 -2.60 -1.16 -4.90
CA ILE A 68 -1.28 -0.88 -4.30
C ILE A 68 -0.83 -2.01 -3.36
N PRO A 69 -1.71 -2.57 -2.49
CA PRO A 69 -1.38 -3.74 -1.69
C PRO A 69 -1.02 -4.96 -2.55
N LEU A 70 -1.80 -5.23 -3.59
CA LEU A 70 -1.55 -6.35 -4.49
C LEU A 70 -0.17 -6.23 -5.14
N ILE A 71 0.13 -5.07 -5.72
CA ILE A 71 1.40 -4.80 -6.39
C ILE A 71 2.55 -4.88 -5.39
N GLY A 72 2.45 -4.17 -4.26
CA GLY A 72 3.49 -4.14 -3.23
C GLY A 72 3.83 -5.51 -2.68
N LEU A 73 2.82 -6.34 -2.43
CA LEU A 73 3.02 -7.71 -1.98
C LEU A 73 3.61 -8.60 -3.08
N LEU A 74 3.09 -8.53 -4.30
CA LEU A 74 3.56 -9.35 -5.44
C LEU A 74 4.99 -9.04 -5.87
N ILE A 75 5.44 -7.79 -5.77
CA ILE A 75 6.82 -7.45 -6.13
C ILE A 75 7.81 -7.82 -5.04
N ALA A 76 7.37 -8.00 -3.79
CA ALA A 76 8.26 -8.12 -2.64
C ALA A 76 8.21 -9.48 -1.93
N TYR A 77 7.21 -10.34 -2.19
CA TYR A 77 7.02 -11.59 -1.44
C TYR A 77 8.20 -12.56 -1.55
N ASP A 78 8.91 -12.62 -2.68
CA ASP A 78 10.00 -13.56 -2.91
C ASP A 78 11.39 -12.94 -2.71
N THR A 79 11.46 -11.67 -2.30
CA THR A 79 12.70 -10.91 -2.23
C THR A 79 13.80 -11.59 -1.43
N LEU A 80 13.47 -12.26 -0.33
CA LEU A 80 14.44 -13.06 0.46
C LEU A 80 14.18 -14.55 0.33
N ALA A 81 12.92 -14.99 0.44
CA ALA A 81 12.59 -16.42 0.37
C ALA A 81 13.01 -17.05 -0.96
N GLY A 82 12.89 -16.33 -2.08
CA GLY A 82 13.35 -16.79 -3.39
C GLY A 82 14.86 -16.93 -3.45
N GLU A 83 15.61 -15.95 -2.95
CA GLU A 83 17.07 -16.04 -2.92
C GLU A 83 17.59 -17.16 -2.01
N ARG A 84 16.80 -17.57 -1.00
CA ARG A 84 17.13 -18.69 -0.10
C ARG A 84 17.02 -20.00 -0.86
N GLU A 85 15.89 -20.22 -1.53
CA GLU A 85 15.66 -21.40 -2.35
C GLU A 85 16.68 -21.51 -3.49
N ASP A 86 17.00 -20.40 -4.13
CA ASP A 86 17.98 -20.35 -5.22
C ASP A 86 19.43 -20.50 -4.72
N GLY A 87 19.67 -20.57 -3.40
CA GLY A 87 20.98 -20.72 -2.76
C GLY A 87 21.89 -19.48 -2.87
N SER A 88 21.45 -18.44 -3.58
CA SER A 88 22.21 -17.21 -3.83
C SER A 88 22.46 -16.38 -2.57
N LEU A 89 21.67 -16.59 -1.52
CA LEU A 89 21.83 -15.93 -0.23
C LEU A 89 23.17 -16.25 0.45
N ARG A 90 23.77 -17.42 0.18
CA ARG A 90 25.10 -17.78 0.69
C ARG A 90 26.21 -16.87 0.14
N LEU A 91 26.08 -16.44 -1.12
CA LEU A 91 27.04 -15.51 -1.75
C LEU A 91 26.92 -14.10 -1.17
N LEU A 92 25.71 -13.69 -0.78
CA LEU A 92 25.48 -12.38 -0.15
C LEU A 92 26.02 -12.33 1.28
N LEU A 93 25.92 -13.43 2.03
CA LEU A 93 26.19 -13.49 3.47
C LEU A 93 27.62 -13.83 3.88
N GLY A 94 28.53 -14.02 2.92
CA GLY A 94 29.96 -14.18 3.21
C GLY A 94 30.66 -12.94 3.82
N LEU A 95 29.92 -11.88 4.16
CA LEU A 95 30.45 -10.63 4.69
C LEU A 95 29.77 -10.24 6.03
N PRO A 96 30.52 -9.68 7.00
CA PRO A 96 30.08 -9.50 8.40
C PRO A 96 28.84 -8.60 8.60
N ASN A 97 28.49 -7.74 7.64
CA ASN A 97 27.33 -6.82 7.70
C ASN A 97 26.23 -7.14 6.68
N ALA A 98 26.17 -8.36 6.15
CA ALA A 98 25.36 -8.63 4.97
C ALA A 98 23.85 -8.72 5.21
N ARG A 99 23.39 -9.16 6.39
CA ARG A 99 21.96 -9.46 6.63
C ARG A 99 21.08 -8.21 6.66
N HIS A 100 21.45 -7.20 7.44
CA HIS A 100 20.70 -5.95 7.54
C HIS A 100 20.74 -5.15 6.22
N HIS A 101 21.90 -5.11 5.55
CA HIS A 101 22.02 -4.47 4.24
C HIS A 101 21.21 -5.20 3.16
N ALA A 102 21.04 -6.52 3.25
CA ALA A 102 20.20 -7.27 2.33
C ALA A 102 18.71 -6.90 2.51
N VAL A 103 18.19 -6.97 3.74
CA VAL A 103 16.77 -6.67 4.02
C VAL A 103 16.43 -5.21 3.67
N LEU A 104 17.19 -4.25 4.21
CA LEU A 104 16.94 -2.83 3.97
C LEU A 104 17.17 -2.46 2.50
N GLY A 105 18.19 -3.04 1.86
CA GLY A 105 18.49 -2.78 0.46
C GLY A 105 17.38 -3.26 -0.46
N LYS A 106 16.81 -4.45 -0.19
CA LYS A 106 15.66 -5.00 -0.92
C LYS A 106 14.41 -4.16 -0.69
N PHE A 107 14.13 -3.79 0.57
CA PHE A 107 13.01 -2.91 0.89
C PHE A 107 13.09 -1.58 0.12
N ILE A 108 14.24 -0.90 0.15
CA ILE A 108 14.44 0.38 -0.55
C ILE A 108 14.36 0.18 -2.07
N GLY A 109 14.99 -0.87 -2.60
CA GLY A 109 14.95 -1.21 -4.02
C GLY A 109 13.52 -1.41 -4.53
N ARG A 110 12.73 -2.27 -3.85
CA ARG A 110 11.32 -2.53 -4.19
C ARG A 110 10.41 -1.33 -3.95
N THR A 111 10.71 -0.51 -2.95
CA THR A 111 10.00 0.76 -2.74
C THR A 111 10.24 1.71 -3.90
N GLY A 112 11.47 1.80 -4.40
CA GLY A 112 11.77 2.57 -5.61
C GLY A 112 11.02 2.04 -6.84
N VAL A 113 10.93 0.71 -6.98
CA VAL A 113 10.21 0.07 -8.08
C VAL A 113 8.72 0.40 -8.07
N ILE A 114 8.05 0.24 -6.92
CA ILE A 114 6.62 0.59 -6.82
C ILE A 114 6.40 2.10 -6.95
N ALA A 115 7.33 2.93 -6.46
CA ALA A 115 7.25 4.38 -6.63
C ALA A 115 7.27 4.79 -8.10
N VAL A 116 8.11 4.15 -8.93
CA VAL A 116 8.14 4.37 -10.38
C VAL A 116 6.82 3.91 -11.01
N ALA A 117 6.32 2.72 -10.66
CA ALA A 117 5.06 2.22 -11.20
C ALA A 117 3.87 3.14 -10.87
N ILE A 118 3.78 3.61 -9.62
CA ILE A 118 2.77 4.57 -9.17
C ILE A 118 2.94 5.90 -9.90
N GLY A 119 4.16 6.43 -9.94
CA GLY A 119 4.46 7.70 -10.60
C GLY A 119 4.07 7.70 -12.07
N VAL A 120 4.38 6.63 -12.81
CA VAL A 120 4.01 6.50 -14.24
C VAL A 120 2.49 6.42 -14.40
N ALA A 121 1.81 5.56 -13.64
CA ALA A 121 0.36 5.40 -13.75
C ALA A 121 -0.40 6.70 -13.40
N TYR A 122 0.02 7.37 -12.33
CA TYR A 122 -0.61 8.61 -11.90
C TYR A 122 -0.21 9.79 -12.78
N ALA A 123 0.99 9.81 -13.36
CA ALA A 123 1.34 10.83 -14.36
C ALA A 123 0.43 10.75 -15.58
N VAL A 124 0.10 9.55 -16.07
CA VAL A 124 -0.85 9.37 -17.17
C VAL A 124 -2.24 9.91 -16.78
N ALA A 125 -2.74 9.54 -15.60
CA ALA A 125 -4.02 10.06 -15.10
C ALA A 125 -4.01 11.60 -14.93
N GLY A 126 -2.91 12.15 -14.42
CA GLY A 126 -2.73 13.59 -14.25
C GLY A 126 -2.67 14.35 -15.58
N VAL A 127 -2.00 13.79 -16.60
CA VAL A 127 -1.98 14.37 -17.96
C VAL A 127 -3.39 14.38 -18.57
N ILE A 128 -4.15 13.29 -18.41
CA ILE A 128 -5.54 13.23 -18.84
C ILE A 128 -6.35 14.33 -18.15
N ALA A 129 -6.24 14.43 -16.82
CA ALA A 129 -6.99 15.42 -16.04
C ALA A 129 -6.61 16.86 -16.42
N LEU A 130 -5.32 17.16 -16.54
CA LEU A 130 -4.82 18.48 -16.99
C LEU A 130 -5.39 18.88 -18.36
N ALA A 131 -5.56 17.93 -19.27
CA ALA A 131 -6.03 18.21 -20.62
C ALA A 131 -7.56 18.34 -20.73
N THR A 132 -8.32 17.82 -19.76
CA THR A 132 -9.76 17.56 -19.97
C THR A 132 -10.68 17.95 -18.81
N TYR A 133 -10.14 18.20 -17.62
CA TYR A 133 -10.94 18.54 -16.45
C TYR A 133 -11.14 20.05 -16.36
N GLU A 134 -12.24 20.47 -15.75
CA GLU A 134 -12.56 21.89 -15.56
C GLU A 134 -11.66 22.53 -14.50
N SER A 135 -11.25 21.74 -13.50
CA SER A 135 -10.31 22.17 -12.47
C SER A 135 -9.34 21.04 -12.12
N PHE A 136 -8.04 21.38 -12.10
CA PHE A 136 -7.00 20.44 -11.68
C PHE A 136 -5.93 21.13 -10.83
N ASP A 137 -5.95 20.83 -9.53
CA ASP A 137 -4.88 21.18 -8.60
C ASP A 137 -3.75 20.13 -8.64
N VAL A 138 -2.65 20.51 -9.29
CA VAL A 138 -1.42 19.70 -9.41
C VAL A 138 -0.79 19.40 -8.05
N ARG A 139 -0.86 20.34 -7.10
CA ARG A 139 -0.25 20.18 -5.77
C ARG A 139 -0.99 19.11 -4.98
N VAL A 140 -2.33 19.19 -4.95
CA VAL A 140 -3.18 18.18 -4.27
C VAL A 140 -2.95 16.80 -4.88
N PHE A 141 -2.93 16.71 -6.21
CA PHE A 141 -2.67 15.44 -6.90
C PHE A 141 -1.27 14.88 -6.63
N ALA A 142 -0.24 15.74 -6.60
CA ALA A 142 1.12 15.34 -6.27
C ALA A 142 1.25 14.87 -4.82
N LEU A 143 0.62 15.55 -3.87
CA LEU A 143 0.58 15.12 -2.46
C LEU A 143 -0.09 13.75 -2.31
N TYR A 144 -1.24 13.54 -2.97
CA TYR A 144 -1.90 12.24 -2.99
C TYR A 144 -0.99 11.15 -3.58
N THR A 145 -0.27 11.46 -4.67
CA THR A 145 0.69 10.54 -5.30
C THR A 145 1.80 10.14 -4.31
N VAL A 146 2.39 11.09 -3.59
CA VAL A 146 3.45 10.83 -2.60
C VAL A 146 2.93 9.97 -1.46
N LEU A 147 1.71 10.25 -0.95
CA LEU A 147 1.08 9.45 0.09
C LEU A 147 0.81 8.02 -0.40
N THR A 148 0.37 7.85 -1.65
CA THR A 148 0.18 6.53 -2.27
C THR A 148 1.50 5.76 -2.40
N VAL A 149 2.61 6.45 -2.70
CA VAL A 149 3.95 5.82 -2.69
C VAL A 149 4.32 5.36 -1.27
N GLY A 150 4.06 6.18 -0.25
CA GLY A 150 4.25 5.78 1.15
C GLY A 150 3.41 4.57 1.55
N TYR A 151 2.15 4.52 1.10
CA TYR A 151 1.26 3.37 1.28
C TYR A 151 1.80 2.11 0.57
N GLY A 152 2.32 2.25 -0.65
CA GLY A 152 3.02 1.17 -1.36
C GLY A 152 4.24 0.66 -0.59
N ALA A 153 5.03 1.56 -0.01
CA ALA A 153 6.17 1.20 0.82
C ALA A 153 5.76 0.35 2.04
N VAL A 154 4.60 0.62 2.66
CA VAL A 154 4.09 -0.22 3.77
C VAL A 154 3.86 -1.67 3.33
N TYR A 155 3.26 -1.89 2.16
CA TYR A 155 3.04 -3.26 1.66
C TYR A 155 4.32 -3.94 1.19
N VAL A 156 5.28 -3.18 0.65
CA VAL A 156 6.63 -3.69 0.38
C VAL A 156 7.30 -4.12 1.69
N ALA A 157 7.23 -3.30 2.74
CA ALA A 157 7.77 -3.62 4.06
C ALA A 157 7.14 -4.89 4.66
N LEU A 158 5.82 -5.00 4.58
CA LEU A 158 5.07 -6.20 5.01
C LEU A 158 5.54 -7.45 4.27
N ALA A 159 5.59 -7.42 2.94
CA ALA A 159 6.02 -8.56 2.14
C ALA A 159 7.50 -8.89 2.34
N THR A 160 8.40 -7.91 2.40
CA THR A 160 9.83 -8.14 2.66
C THR A 160 10.04 -8.71 4.06
N GLY A 161 9.35 -8.18 5.08
CA GLY A 161 9.41 -8.70 6.44
C GLY A 161 8.91 -10.13 6.55
N PHE A 162 7.79 -10.44 5.88
CA PHE A 162 7.25 -11.79 5.83
C PHE A 162 8.15 -12.74 5.04
N SER A 163 8.66 -12.32 3.87
CA SER A 163 9.62 -13.06 3.05
C SER A 163 10.88 -13.41 3.85
N ALA A 164 11.37 -12.46 4.64
CA ALA A 164 12.52 -12.67 5.52
C ALA A 164 12.25 -13.71 6.62
N ALA A 165 11.00 -13.93 7.01
CA ALA A 165 10.63 -14.94 8.01
C ALA A 165 10.34 -16.34 7.42
N MET A 166 10.25 -16.49 6.10
CA MET A 166 9.85 -17.75 5.44
C MET A 166 11.01 -18.50 4.80
N ASP A 167 10.99 -19.83 4.87
CA ASP A 167 12.05 -20.68 4.32
C ASP A 167 11.88 -21.02 2.83
N SER A 168 10.69 -20.78 2.26
CA SER A 168 10.35 -21.15 0.89
C SER A 168 9.53 -20.07 0.17
N ARG A 169 9.69 -19.94 -1.14
CA ARG A 169 8.96 -19.00 -2.01
C ARG A 169 7.46 -19.28 -1.95
N LEU A 170 7.07 -20.56 -1.90
CA LEU A 170 5.66 -20.93 -1.75
C LEU A 170 5.06 -20.43 -0.43
N ARG A 171 5.77 -20.58 0.70
CA ARG A 171 5.30 -20.06 2.01
C ARG A 171 5.22 -18.54 2.01
N ALA A 172 6.21 -17.87 1.41
CA ALA A 172 6.20 -16.43 1.29
C ALA A 172 5.04 -15.93 0.42
N LEU A 173 4.73 -16.64 -0.68
CA LEU A 173 3.58 -16.36 -1.54
C LEU A 173 2.26 -16.54 -0.79
N SER A 174 2.09 -17.65 -0.08
CA SER A 174 0.91 -17.89 0.77
C SER A 174 0.76 -16.82 1.84
N GLY A 175 1.87 -16.38 2.43
CA GLY A 175 1.92 -15.27 3.37
C GLY A 175 1.44 -13.95 2.78
N ALA A 176 1.98 -13.57 1.63
CA ALA A 176 1.54 -12.40 0.89
C ALA A 176 0.05 -12.46 0.54
N GLY A 177 -0.42 -13.61 0.05
CA GLY A 177 -1.85 -13.85 -0.21
C GLY A 177 -2.71 -13.73 1.05
N GLY A 178 -2.24 -14.27 2.18
CA GLY A 178 -2.91 -14.17 3.48
C GLY A 178 -2.96 -12.74 4.02
N LEU A 179 -1.88 -11.97 3.90
CA LEU A 179 -1.84 -10.55 4.26
C LEU A 179 -2.80 -9.73 3.39
N TYR A 180 -2.81 -9.98 2.09
CA TYR A 180 -3.76 -9.35 1.17
C TYR A 180 -5.21 -9.69 1.58
N ALA A 181 -5.52 -10.97 1.73
CA ALA A 181 -6.85 -11.42 2.13
C ALA A 181 -7.26 -10.82 3.49
N LEU A 182 -6.36 -10.80 4.48
CA LEU A 182 -6.63 -10.23 5.80
C LEU A 182 -6.96 -8.74 5.73
N PHE A 183 -6.10 -7.92 5.13
CA PHE A 183 -6.28 -6.46 5.19
C PHE A 183 -7.35 -5.94 4.23
N ILE A 184 -7.60 -6.64 3.13
CA ILE A 184 -8.49 -6.16 2.07
C ILE A 184 -9.89 -6.75 2.17
N LEU A 185 -10.01 -8.00 2.61
CA LEU A 185 -11.29 -8.71 2.67
C LEU A 185 -11.66 -9.08 4.11
N GLY A 186 -10.67 -9.56 4.87
CA GLY A 186 -10.87 -10.13 6.19
C GLY A 186 -11.13 -9.08 7.26
N TRP A 187 -10.55 -7.88 7.16
CA TRP A 187 -10.62 -6.88 8.22
C TRP A 187 -12.04 -6.39 8.46
N ASP A 188 -12.77 -6.05 7.39
CA ASP A 188 -14.16 -5.60 7.49
C ASP A 188 -15.07 -6.74 7.98
N VAL A 189 -14.82 -7.97 7.55
CA VAL A 189 -15.53 -9.16 8.03
C VAL A 189 -15.25 -9.42 9.51
N LEU A 190 -14.00 -9.24 9.95
CA LEU A 190 -13.59 -9.38 11.35
C LEU A 190 -14.24 -8.31 12.23
N LEU A 191 -14.28 -7.05 11.77
CA LEU A 191 -14.97 -5.98 12.48
C LEU A 191 -16.48 -6.25 12.56
N LEU A 192 -17.10 -6.68 11.47
CA LEU A 192 -18.51 -7.05 11.46
C LEU A 192 -18.78 -8.20 12.44
N ALA A 193 -17.99 -9.27 12.40
CA ALA A 193 -18.12 -10.40 13.31
C ALA A 193 -17.93 -9.98 14.77
N LEU A 194 -16.95 -9.12 15.05
CA LEU A 194 -16.69 -8.58 16.38
C LEU A 194 -17.85 -7.71 16.88
N GLN A 195 -18.42 -6.88 16.00
CA GLN A 195 -19.60 -6.08 16.31
C GLN A 195 -20.77 -6.98 16.67
N LEU A 196 -21.07 -7.96 15.83
CA LEU A 196 -22.17 -8.90 16.05
C LEU A 196 -21.99 -9.71 17.34
N ALA A 197 -20.76 -10.09 17.67
CA ALA A 197 -20.46 -10.87 18.87
C ALA A 197 -20.60 -10.06 20.18
N ILE A 198 -20.27 -8.77 20.16
CA ILE A 198 -20.22 -7.92 21.37
C ILE A 198 -21.49 -7.08 21.53
N TYR A 199 -21.99 -6.51 20.44
CA TYR A 199 -23.10 -5.55 20.42
C TYR A 199 -24.36 -6.08 19.72
N GLY A 200 -24.27 -7.20 19.00
CA GLY A 200 -25.39 -7.75 18.24
C GLY A 200 -25.62 -7.03 16.92
N ASN A 201 -26.85 -7.17 16.39
CA ASN A 201 -27.24 -6.60 15.09
C ASN A 201 -27.49 -5.08 15.15
N GLU A 202 -27.73 -4.52 16.33
CA GLU A 202 -28.06 -3.12 16.50
C GLU A 202 -26.79 -2.32 16.81
N ILE A 203 -26.58 -1.25 16.06
CA ILE A 203 -25.54 -0.27 16.39
C ILE A 203 -26.08 0.53 17.58
N PRO A 204 -25.33 0.65 18.69
CA PRO A 204 -25.75 1.48 19.82
C PRO A 204 -26.08 2.90 19.35
N GLU A 205 -27.11 3.55 19.92
CA GLU A 205 -27.47 4.93 19.56
C GLU A 205 -26.32 5.92 19.77
N ALA A 206 -25.44 5.65 20.74
CA ALA A 206 -24.23 6.43 21.01
C ALA A 206 -23.07 6.13 20.03
N GLY A 207 -23.27 5.23 19.06
CA GLY A 207 -22.24 4.70 18.18
C GLY A 207 -21.37 3.63 18.83
N LEU A 208 -20.47 3.05 18.03
CA LEU A 208 -19.51 2.06 18.54
C LEU A 208 -18.46 2.75 19.44
N PRO A 209 -17.93 2.07 20.47
CA PRO A 209 -16.90 2.65 21.33
C PRO A 209 -15.60 3.00 20.60
N ASP A 210 -14.86 3.97 21.12
CA ASP A 210 -13.67 4.51 20.46
C ASP A 210 -12.55 3.48 20.26
N TRP A 211 -12.42 2.50 21.16
CA TRP A 211 -11.48 1.38 20.98
C TRP A 211 -11.83 0.52 19.76
N PHE A 212 -13.11 0.36 19.44
CA PHE A 212 -13.56 -0.42 18.29
C PHE A 212 -13.24 0.32 17.00
N LYS A 213 -13.51 1.63 16.95
CA LYS A 213 -13.13 2.51 15.83
C LYS A 213 -11.62 2.48 15.59
N PHE A 214 -10.82 2.43 16.66
CA PHE A 214 -9.37 2.33 16.57
C PHE A 214 -8.90 1.02 15.91
N ILE A 215 -9.56 -0.12 16.17
CA ILE A 215 -9.26 -1.37 15.45
C ILE A 215 -9.52 -1.18 13.94
N GLY A 216 -10.58 -0.47 13.56
CA GLY A 216 -10.81 -0.10 12.16
C GLY A 216 -9.67 0.73 11.56
N LEU A 217 -9.17 1.71 12.33
CA LEU A 217 -8.08 2.59 11.93
C LEU A 217 -6.74 1.86 11.77
N VAL A 218 -6.49 0.79 12.54
CA VAL A 218 -5.25 -0.02 12.46
C VAL A 218 -5.07 -0.70 11.10
N ASN A 219 -6.14 -0.88 10.30
CA ASN A 219 -6.01 -1.36 8.93
C ASN A 219 -5.14 -0.39 8.10
N PRO A 220 -4.09 -0.86 7.38
CA PRO A 220 -3.24 0.02 6.57
C PRO A 220 -4.02 0.87 5.55
N SER A 221 -5.08 0.32 4.96
CA SER A 221 -5.95 1.02 4.01
C SER A 221 -6.68 2.18 4.69
N THR A 222 -7.25 1.94 5.86
CA THR A 222 -7.94 2.98 6.64
C THR A 222 -6.95 4.03 7.14
N ALA A 223 -5.79 3.61 7.65
CA ALA A 223 -4.72 4.49 8.08
C ALA A 223 -4.20 5.40 6.94
N PHE A 224 -4.08 4.87 5.72
CA PHE A 224 -3.75 5.65 4.52
C PHE A 224 -4.77 6.77 4.29
N MET A 225 -6.05 6.47 4.38
CA MET A 225 -7.10 7.45 4.15
C MET A 225 -7.11 8.56 5.21
N HIS A 226 -6.89 8.23 6.48
CA HIS A 226 -6.68 9.22 7.55
C HIS A 226 -5.43 10.07 7.31
N ALA A 227 -4.31 9.46 6.86
CA ALA A 227 -3.10 10.20 6.50
C ALA A 227 -3.35 11.16 5.32
N VAL A 228 -4.17 10.75 4.33
CA VAL A 228 -4.60 11.64 3.23
C VAL A 228 -5.41 12.82 3.76
N ARG A 229 -6.41 12.61 4.61
CA ARG A 229 -7.22 13.71 5.21
C ARG A 229 -6.36 14.70 6.00
N THR A 230 -5.31 14.23 6.66
CA THR A 230 -4.39 15.10 7.41
C THR A 230 -3.66 16.10 6.51
N VAL A 231 -3.34 15.71 5.27
CA VAL A 231 -2.54 16.51 4.33
C VAL A 231 -3.41 17.22 3.30
N ILE A 232 -4.56 16.65 2.96
CA ILE A 232 -5.54 17.10 1.98
C ILE A 232 -6.90 17.17 2.69
N PRO A 233 -7.20 18.27 3.42
CA PRO A 233 -8.44 18.39 4.19
C PRO A 233 -9.71 18.22 3.35
N GLU A 234 -9.68 18.62 2.07
CA GLU A 234 -10.78 18.46 1.12
C GLU A 234 -11.19 17.00 0.92
N TYR A 235 -10.29 16.05 1.22
CA TYR A 235 -10.53 14.61 1.12
C TYR A 235 -11.54 14.10 2.17
N GLU A 236 -11.80 14.88 3.21
CA GLU A 236 -12.89 14.61 4.16
C GLU A 236 -14.25 14.56 3.47
N ALA A 237 -14.48 15.37 2.43
CA ALA A 237 -15.74 15.33 1.67
C ALA A 237 -15.94 14.01 0.90
N LEU A 238 -14.89 13.21 0.72
CA LEU A 238 -14.92 11.93 0.01
C LEU A 238 -14.99 10.72 0.93
N THR A 239 -14.81 10.92 2.24
CA THR A 239 -14.59 9.84 3.20
C THR A 239 -15.45 10.04 4.43
N PHE A 240 -16.14 8.98 4.85
CA PHE A 240 -16.99 9.02 6.01
C PHE A 240 -16.48 8.01 7.05
N TYR A 241 -16.13 8.52 8.23
CA TYR A 241 -15.71 7.72 9.36
C TYR A 241 -16.60 8.03 10.57
N PRO A 242 -16.93 7.03 11.42
CA PRO A 242 -17.68 7.27 12.64
C PRO A 242 -16.97 8.32 13.50
N GLU A 243 -17.70 9.36 13.91
CA GLU A 243 -17.16 10.40 14.80
C GLU A 243 -16.68 9.78 16.11
N GLY A 244 -15.49 10.17 16.55
CA GLY A 244 -14.89 9.73 17.80
C GLY A 244 -14.29 10.91 18.55
N SER A 245 -14.53 10.98 19.86
CA SER A 245 -14.03 12.08 20.69
C SER A 245 -12.59 11.85 21.18
N ALA A 246 -12.11 10.60 21.08
CA ALA A 246 -10.78 10.24 21.52
C ALA A 246 -9.68 10.85 20.63
N TRP A 247 -8.65 11.39 21.27
CA TRP A 247 -7.48 12.01 20.63
C TRP A 247 -6.74 11.06 19.67
N TYR A 248 -6.76 9.76 19.93
CA TYR A 248 -6.10 8.72 19.14
C TYR A 248 -6.87 8.32 17.86
N LEU A 249 -8.08 8.85 17.66
CA LEU A 249 -8.86 8.67 16.43
C LEU A 249 -8.67 9.81 15.42
N GLY A 250 -7.84 10.80 15.75
CA GLY A 250 -7.53 11.89 14.83
C GLY A 250 -6.82 11.40 13.57
N ASP A 251 -7.03 12.11 12.45
CA ASP A 251 -6.51 11.73 11.13
C ASP A 251 -4.97 11.53 11.11
N TRP A 252 -4.23 12.29 11.93
CA TRP A 252 -2.78 12.18 12.06
C TRP A 252 -2.31 10.78 12.51
N MET A 253 -3.17 10.03 13.21
CA MET A 253 -2.89 8.65 13.64
C MET A 253 -2.65 7.71 12.45
N GLY A 254 -3.21 8.04 11.27
CA GLY A 254 -2.93 7.32 10.03
C GLY A 254 -1.43 7.20 9.75
N PHE A 255 -0.66 8.29 9.93
CA PHE A 255 0.79 8.25 9.76
C PHE A 255 1.49 7.35 10.76
N VAL A 256 1.07 7.35 12.02
CA VAL A 256 1.65 6.52 13.08
C VAL A 256 1.41 5.04 12.78
N VAL A 257 0.19 4.69 12.40
CA VAL A 257 -0.17 3.30 12.06
C VAL A 257 0.59 2.82 10.82
N LEU A 258 0.68 3.64 9.77
CA LEU A 258 1.47 3.29 8.57
C LEU A 258 2.96 3.14 8.90
N ALA A 259 3.52 4.02 9.73
CA ALA A 259 4.91 3.91 10.17
C ALA A 259 5.14 2.64 10.99
N ALA A 260 4.20 2.27 11.87
CA ALA A 260 4.26 1.02 12.61
C ALA A 260 4.24 -0.20 11.66
N TRP A 261 3.37 -0.20 10.64
CA TRP A 261 3.31 -1.26 9.64
C TRP A 261 4.52 -1.30 8.71
N ALA A 262 5.23 -0.18 8.51
CA ALA A 262 6.50 -0.19 7.79
C ALA A 262 7.64 -0.77 8.65
N VAL A 263 7.72 -0.38 9.92
CA VAL A 263 8.88 -0.69 10.78
C VAL A 263 8.77 -2.08 11.44
N VAL A 264 7.62 -2.42 12.02
CA VAL A 264 7.46 -3.63 12.84
C VAL A 264 7.67 -4.92 12.03
N PRO A 265 7.05 -5.11 10.85
CA PRO A 265 7.26 -6.32 10.05
C PRO A 265 8.70 -6.47 9.56
N LEU A 266 9.36 -5.37 9.18
CA LEU A 266 10.77 -5.39 8.78
C LEU A 266 11.68 -5.75 9.96
N ALA A 267 11.44 -5.20 11.14
CA ALA A 267 12.21 -5.51 12.34
C ALA A 267 12.05 -6.97 12.76
N ILE A 268 10.82 -7.50 12.74
CA ILE A 268 10.54 -8.92 13.03
C ILE A 268 11.20 -9.82 11.97
N GLY A 269 11.09 -9.46 10.69
CA GLY A 269 11.69 -10.20 9.60
C GLY A 269 13.21 -10.24 9.68
N LEU A 270 13.84 -9.11 10.01
CA LEU A 270 15.29 -9.01 10.22
C LEU A 270 15.73 -9.86 11.41
N TRP A 271 15.05 -9.75 12.55
CA TRP A 271 15.37 -10.51 13.75
C TRP A 271 15.26 -12.03 13.53
N ARG A 272 14.23 -12.49 12.80
CA ARG A 272 14.10 -13.90 12.40
C ARG A 272 15.20 -14.30 11.44
N PHE A 273 15.51 -13.46 10.47
CA PHE A 273 16.54 -13.76 9.48
C PHE A 273 17.94 -13.82 10.09
N GLU A 274 18.24 -13.06 11.13
CA GLU A 274 19.51 -13.14 11.87
C GLU A 274 19.67 -14.44 12.64
N ARG A 275 18.56 -15.03 13.13
CA ARG A 275 18.56 -16.27 13.92
C ARG A 275 18.44 -17.54 13.09
N ALA A 276 18.04 -17.44 11.82
CA ALA A 276 17.97 -18.58 10.94
C ALA A 276 19.38 -19.09 10.60
N ASP A 277 19.64 -20.36 10.91
CA ASP A 277 20.81 -21.08 10.45
C ASP A 277 20.65 -21.38 8.95
N ILE A 278 21.61 -20.94 8.17
CA ILE A 278 21.59 -21.05 6.71
C ILE A 278 22.48 -22.22 6.35
N HIS A 279 21.90 -23.43 6.43
CA HIS A 279 22.55 -24.66 5.98
C HIS A 279 22.68 -24.72 4.46
#